data_AF-A0A0B5ANL1-F1
#
_entry.id   AF-A0A0B5ANL1-F1
#
_cell.length_a   1.000
_cell.length_b   1.000
_cell.length_c   1.000
_cell.angle_alpha   90.00
_cell.angle_beta   90.00
_cell.angle_gamma   90.00
#
_symmetry.space_group_name_H-M   'P 1'
#
loop_
_entity.id
_entity.type
_entity.pdbx_description
1 polymer ?
#
loop_
_entity_poly.entity_id
_entity_poly.type
_entity_poly.pdbx_seq_one_letter_code
_entity_poly.pdbx_strand_id
1 'polypeptide(L)'
;MNRTEIKRTNWVVYVTALVSGLIFTAYTFYETANPGTGPEAGQSRFGFSSEEAMMYSLISLPFIVLLMILWKRIAPYHVAALTFVSSVLLHNLILSVTIGWVGIAGMVILVLGVLLTICMIIFNFFVHRRLKKRVLAEG
;
A
#
# COMPACT_ATOMS: atom_id res chain seq x y z
N MET A 1 -15.76 -18.86 10.98
CA MET A 1 -14.83 -18.37 9.96
C MET A 1 -13.59 -19.24 9.98
N ASN A 2 -13.39 -20.01 8.91
CA ASN A 2 -12.29 -20.97 8.77
C ASN A 2 -11.03 -20.27 8.21
N ARG A 3 -9.86 -20.92 8.33
CA ARG A 3 -8.58 -20.35 7.86
C ARG A 3 -8.60 -19.93 6.38
N THR A 4 -9.27 -20.71 5.54
CA THR A 4 -9.44 -20.44 4.11
C THR A 4 -10.25 -19.18 3.85
N GLU A 5 -11.30 -18.95 4.63
CA GLU A 5 -12.15 -17.77 4.52
C GLU A 5 -11.38 -16.50 4.93
N ILE A 6 -10.59 -16.55 6.00
CA ILE A 6 -9.74 -15.42 6.44
C ILE A 6 -8.74 -15.06 5.35
N LYS A 7 -8.06 -16.06 4.78
CA LYS A 7 -7.13 -15.85 3.67
C LYS A 7 -7.85 -15.16 2.50
N ARG A 8 -9.02 -15.68 2.10
CA ARG A 8 -9.83 -15.10 1.02
C ARG A 8 -10.22 -13.65 1.31
N THR A 9 -10.73 -13.34 2.50
CA THR A 9 -11.09 -11.97 2.89
C THR A 9 -9.90 -11.02 2.80
N ASN A 10 -8.74 -11.40 3.35
CA ASN A 10 -7.54 -10.57 3.28
C ASN A 10 -7.13 -10.26 1.83
N TRP A 11 -7.19 -11.26 0.95
CA TRP A 11 -6.88 -11.09 -0.48
C TRP A 11 -7.88 -10.18 -1.19
N VAL A 12 -9.19 -10.33 -0.90
CA VAL A 12 -10.22 -9.45 -1.45
C VAL A 12 -10.00 -8.00 -1.01
N VAL A 13 -9.72 -7.76 0.27
CA VAL A 13 -9.41 -6.43 0.81
C VAL A 13 -8.18 -5.85 0.11
N TYR A 14 -7.11 -6.64 -0.01
CA TYR A 14 -5.88 -6.21 -0.68
C TYR A 14 -6.11 -5.83 -2.15
N VAL A 15 -6.77 -6.70 -2.94
CA VAL A 15 -7.03 -6.43 -4.36
C VAL A 15 -7.89 -5.19 -4.54
N THR A 16 -8.94 -5.04 -3.72
CA THR A 16 -9.81 -3.85 -3.78
C THR A 16 -9.04 -2.57 -3.45
N ALA A 17 -8.19 -2.62 -2.42
CA ALA A 17 -7.36 -1.49 -2.02
C ALA A 17 -6.31 -1.15 -3.10
N LEU A 18 -5.68 -2.16 -3.69
CA LEU A 18 -4.69 -1.98 -4.77
C LEU A 18 -5.33 -1.34 -5.99
N VAL A 19 -6.48 -1.85 -6.44
CA VAL A 19 -7.21 -1.28 -7.59
C VAL A 19 -7.63 0.15 -7.30
N SER A 20 -8.15 0.44 -6.11
CA SER A 20 -8.53 1.81 -5.71
C SER A 20 -7.33 2.74 -5.69
N GLY A 21 -6.19 2.29 -5.16
CA GLY A 21 -4.94 3.04 -5.15
C GLY A 21 -4.43 3.33 -6.57
N LEU A 22 -4.46 2.34 -7.46
CA LEU A 22 -4.07 2.51 -8.87
C LEU A 22 -4.98 3.50 -9.61
N ILE A 23 -6.30 3.42 -9.41
CA ILE A 23 -7.26 4.38 -9.98
C ILE A 23 -6.97 5.79 -9.46
N PHE A 24 -6.71 5.94 -8.16
CA PHE A 24 -6.38 7.23 -7.56
C PHE A 24 -5.04 7.79 -8.08
N THR A 25 -4.01 6.96 -8.24
CA THR A 25 -2.75 7.33 -8.89
C THR A 25 -2.99 7.78 -10.33
N ALA A 26 -3.77 7.02 -11.12
CA ALA A 26 -4.07 7.36 -12.50
C ALA A 26 -4.84 8.69 -12.62
N TYR A 27 -5.84 8.90 -11.75
CA TYR A 27 -6.57 10.17 -11.67
C TYR A 27 -5.64 11.33 -11.33
N THR A 28 -4.76 11.15 -10.34
CA THR A 28 -3.77 12.14 -9.95
C THR A 28 -2.84 12.49 -11.11
N PHE A 29 -2.37 11.50 -11.86
CA PHE A 29 -1.54 11.71 -13.04
C PHE A 29 -2.29 12.42 -14.16
N TYR A 30 -3.56 12.10 -14.38
CA TYR A 30 -4.41 12.78 -15.35
C TYR A 30 -4.59 14.27 -15.02
N GLU A 31 -4.90 14.59 -13.76
CA GLU A 31 -5.00 15.97 -13.27
C GLU A 31 -3.66 16.71 -13.41
N THR A 32 -2.55 16.04 -13.11
CA THR A 32 -1.20 16.61 -13.25
C THR A 32 -0.84 16.88 -14.71
N ALA A 33 -1.31 16.05 -15.64
CA ALA A 33 -1.08 16.21 -17.08
C ALA A 33 -1.91 17.35 -17.69
N ASN A 34 -3.06 17.66 -17.08
CA ASN A 34 -4.01 18.65 -17.56
C ASN A 34 -4.24 19.75 -16.52
N PRO A 35 -3.21 20.54 -16.16
CA PRO A 35 -3.38 21.62 -15.20
C PRO A 35 -4.43 22.60 -15.72
N GLY A 36 -5.37 23.01 -14.86
CA GLY A 36 -6.37 24.02 -15.19
C GLY A 36 -5.73 25.38 -15.55
N THR A 37 -6.54 26.40 -15.82
CA THR A 37 -6.03 27.74 -16.23
C THR A 37 -5.94 28.76 -15.09
N GLY A 38 -6.04 28.31 -13.84
CA GLY A 38 -6.00 29.18 -12.65
C GLY A 38 -4.58 29.63 -12.26
N PRO A 39 -4.44 30.52 -11.26
CA PRO A 39 -3.13 30.94 -10.75
C PRO A 39 -2.32 29.81 -10.09
N GLU A 40 -2.97 28.69 -9.76
CA GLU A 40 -2.33 27.46 -9.26
C GLU A 40 -1.86 26.53 -10.39
N ALA A 41 -2.20 26.86 -11.65
CA ALA A 41 -1.77 26.13 -12.83
C ALA A 41 -0.24 26.12 -12.91
N GLY A 42 0.36 24.93 -12.83
CA GLY A 42 1.81 24.76 -12.84
C GLY A 42 2.46 24.67 -11.47
N GLN A 43 1.72 24.76 -10.36
CA GLN A 43 2.25 24.39 -9.03
C GLN A 43 2.56 22.89 -8.95
N SER A 44 1.72 22.06 -9.58
CA SER A 44 1.96 20.63 -9.72
C SER A 44 2.28 20.30 -11.16
N ARG A 45 3.30 19.46 -11.38
CA ARG A 45 3.74 19.04 -12.71
C ARG A 45 4.47 17.71 -12.65
N PHE A 46 4.57 17.06 -13.80
CA PHE A 46 5.55 15.99 -13.96
C PHE A 46 6.95 16.57 -13.93
N GLY A 47 7.82 15.94 -13.15
CA GLY A 47 9.21 16.30 -13.02
C GLY A 47 9.97 15.06 -12.61
N PHE A 48 10.79 14.55 -13.52
CA PHE A 48 11.60 13.37 -13.28
C PHE A 48 13.03 13.79 -13.01
N SER A 49 13.53 13.43 -11.83
CA SER A 49 14.95 13.53 -11.48
C SER A 49 15.50 12.12 -11.29
N SER A 50 16.56 11.77 -12.01
CA SER A 50 17.21 10.47 -11.87
C SER A 50 17.76 10.25 -10.46
N GLU A 51 18.19 11.32 -9.78
CA GLU A 51 18.69 11.26 -8.41
C GLU A 51 17.55 10.93 -7.42
N GLU A 52 16.41 11.63 -7.53
CA GLU A 52 15.24 11.37 -6.69
C GLU A 52 14.64 9.99 -6.98
N ALA A 53 14.52 9.61 -8.25
CA ALA A 53 14.05 8.28 -8.64
C ALA A 53 14.95 7.17 -8.10
N MET A 54 16.28 7.36 -8.13
CA MET A 54 17.22 6.43 -7.51
C MET A 54 17.02 6.36 -5.99
N MET A 55 16.88 7.51 -5.32
CA MET A 55 16.64 7.57 -3.88
C MET A 55 15.37 6.82 -3.48
N TYR A 56 14.24 7.09 -4.14
CA TYR A 56 12.97 6.41 -3.86
C TYR A 56 13.01 4.91 -4.19
N SER A 57 13.77 4.52 -5.21
CA SER A 57 14.01 3.11 -5.53
C SER A 57 14.84 2.42 -4.45
N LEU A 58 15.89 3.07 -3.94
CA LEU A 58 16.71 2.57 -2.83
C LEU A 58 15.92 2.42 -1.53
N ILE A 59 14.96 3.30 -1.27
CA ILE A 59 14.04 3.17 -0.13
C ILE A 59 13.08 1.99 -0.34
N SER A 60 12.58 1.79 -1.56
CA SER A 60 11.59 0.77 -1.89
C SER A 60 12.15 -0.67 -1.86
N LEU A 61 13.40 -0.84 -2.32
CA LEU A 61 14.01 -2.14 -2.56
C LEU A 61 14.13 -3.00 -1.28
N PRO A 62 14.58 -2.46 -0.12
CA PRO A 62 14.58 -3.20 1.15
C PRO A 62 13.22 -3.76 1.54
N PHE A 63 12.13 -3.02 1.31
CA PHE A 63 10.77 -3.50 1.64
C PHE A 63 10.35 -4.67 0.76
N ILE A 64 10.66 -4.62 -0.54
CA ILE A 64 10.40 -5.72 -1.47
C ILE A 64 11.20 -6.97 -1.05
N VAL A 65 12.51 -6.80 -0.82
CA VAL A 65 13.40 -7.91 -0.45
C VAL A 65 12.96 -8.53 0.88
N LEU A 66 12.67 -7.70 1.88
CA LEU A 66 12.20 -8.16 3.18
C LEU A 66 10.88 -8.92 3.06
N LEU A 67 9.94 -8.42 2.24
CA LEU A 67 8.68 -9.11 2.00
C LEU A 67 8.90 -10.48 1.33
N MET A 68 9.80 -10.58 0.36
CA MET A 68 10.12 -11.86 -0.30
C MET A 68 10.73 -12.87 0.67
N ILE A 69 11.71 -12.44 1.47
CA ILE A 69 12.38 -13.30 2.46
C ILE A 69 11.41 -13.75 3.54
N LEU A 70 10.58 -12.83 4.05
CA LEU A 70 9.69 -13.08 5.17
C LEU A 70 8.33 -13.65 4.77
N TRP A 71 7.99 -13.70 3.47
CA TRP A 71 6.66 -14.06 2.95
C TRP A 71 6.03 -15.27 3.64
N LYS A 72 6.77 -16.38 3.70
CA LYS A 72 6.30 -17.62 4.32
C LYS A 72 6.34 -17.58 5.85
N ARG A 73 7.25 -16.81 6.43
CA ARG A 73 7.48 -16.72 7.89
C ARG A 73 6.43 -15.87 8.61
N ILE A 74 5.89 -14.86 7.93
CA ILE A 74 4.90 -13.94 8.52
C ILE A 74 3.46 -14.41 8.31
N ALA A 75 3.21 -15.63 7.83
CA ALA A 75 1.86 -16.16 7.73
C ALA A 75 1.19 -16.20 9.12
N PRO A 76 -0.06 -15.74 9.28
CA PRO A 76 -1.03 -15.35 8.25
C PRO A 76 -1.02 -13.87 7.80
N TYR A 77 -0.08 -13.05 8.28
CA TYR A 77 0.00 -11.60 8.07
C TYR A 77 0.63 -11.15 6.73
N HIS A 78 1.08 -12.08 5.88
CA HIS A 78 1.76 -11.78 4.61
C HIS A 78 0.98 -10.84 3.68
N VAL A 79 -0.35 -10.96 3.62
CA VAL A 79 -1.20 -10.08 2.79
C VAL A 79 -1.24 -8.66 3.35
N ALA A 80 -1.23 -8.50 4.68
CA ALA A 80 -1.16 -7.18 5.30
C ALA A 80 0.20 -6.53 5.00
N ALA A 81 1.30 -7.28 5.11
CA ALA A 81 2.62 -6.80 4.74
C ALA A 81 2.70 -6.41 3.24
N LEU A 82 2.10 -7.20 2.35
CA LEU A 82 2.00 -6.86 0.92
C LEU A 82 1.22 -5.57 0.68
N THR A 83 0.16 -5.33 1.45
CA THR A 83 -0.64 -4.09 1.38
C THR A 83 0.22 -2.88 1.73
N PHE A 84 0.97 -2.97 2.84
CA PHE A 84 1.91 -1.93 3.24
C PHE A 84 2.98 -1.66 2.16
N VAL A 85 3.66 -2.72 1.69
CA VAL A 85 4.70 -2.58 0.67
C VAL A 85 4.13 -1.95 -0.60
N SER A 86 2.96 -2.40 -1.06
CA SER A 86 2.31 -1.82 -2.24
C SER A 86 2.02 -0.32 -2.08
N SER A 87 1.59 0.11 -0.89
CA SER A 87 1.36 1.53 -0.61
C SER A 87 2.64 2.37 -0.61
N VAL A 88 3.76 1.83 -0.07
CA VAL A 88 5.08 2.46 -0.13
C VAL A 88 5.55 2.60 -1.58
N LEU A 89 5.36 1.57 -2.41
CA LEU A 89 5.76 1.60 -3.81
C LEU A 89 4.96 2.62 -4.61
N LEU A 90 3.64 2.69 -4.44
CA LEU A 90 2.79 3.68 -5.11
C LEU A 90 3.12 5.11 -4.65
N HIS A 91 3.35 5.30 -3.35
CA HIS A 91 3.79 6.57 -2.79
C HIS A 91 5.11 7.05 -3.42
N ASN A 92 6.12 6.18 -3.41
CA ASN A 92 7.44 6.47 -3.96
C ASN A 92 7.42 6.66 -5.49
N LEU A 93 6.52 5.97 -6.20
CA LEU A 93 6.30 6.18 -7.62
C LEU A 93 5.75 7.59 -7.91
N ILE A 94 4.76 8.04 -7.14
CA ILE A 94 4.21 9.39 -7.32
C ILE A 94 5.29 10.44 -7.06
N LEU A 95 6.03 10.31 -5.95
CA LEU A 95 7.09 11.26 -5.61
C LEU A 95 8.26 11.27 -6.61
N SER A 96 8.57 10.15 -7.27
CA SER A 96 9.70 10.09 -8.21
C SER A 96 9.42 10.73 -9.58
N VAL A 97 8.15 10.96 -9.92
CA VAL A 97 7.76 11.48 -11.24
C VAL A 97 6.98 12.79 -11.16
N THR A 98 6.65 13.28 -9.96
CA THR A 98 5.83 14.48 -9.78
C THR A 98 6.47 15.45 -8.80
N ILE A 99 6.27 16.74 -9.06
CA ILE A 99 6.71 17.85 -8.22
C ILE A 99 5.48 18.67 -7.83
N GLY A 100 5.48 19.17 -6.59
CA GLY A 100 4.42 20.05 -6.07
C GLY A 100 3.41 19.32 -5.18
N TRP A 101 2.19 19.85 -5.12
CA TRP A 101 1.13 19.38 -4.22
C TRP A 101 0.64 17.97 -4.56
N VAL A 102 0.90 17.46 -5.77
CA VAL A 102 0.62 16.07 -6.16
C VAL A 102 1.32 15.06 -5.25
N GLY A 103 2.46 15.42 -4.64
CA GLY A 103 3.09 14.56 -3.63
C GLY A 103 2.18 14.23 -2.44
N ILE A 104 1.20 15.08 -2.12
CA ILE A 104 0.20 14.81 -1.08
C ILE A 104 -0.68 13.62 -1.45
N ALA A 105 -1.01 13.43 -2.73
CA ALA A 105 -1.75 12.24 -3.16
C ALA A 105 -0.97 10.96 -2.84
N GLY A 106 0.35 10.98 -3.06
CA GLY A 106 1.25 9.91 -2.62
C GLY A 106 1.17 9.69 -1.11
N MET A 107 1.18 10.76 -0.30
CA MET A 107 1.07 10.66 1.16
C MET A 107 -0.27 10.05 1.60
N VAL A 108 -1.37 10.41 0.94
CA VAL A 108 -2.70 9.86 1.22
C VAL A 108 -2.72 8.34 0.96
N ILE A 109 -2.14 7.88 -0.16
CA ILE A 109 -2.02 6.44 -0.45
C ILE A 109 -1.24 5.73 0.66
N LEU A 110 -0.13 6.31 1.10
CA LEU A 110 0.70 5.72 2.16
C LEU A 110 -0.08 5.63 3.48
N VAL A 111 -0.75 6.71 3.90
CA VAL A 111 -1.52 6.74 5.15
C VAL A 111 -2.66 5.72 5.12
N LEU A 112 -3.45 5.67 4.04
CA LEU A 112 -4.53 4.69 3.90
C LEU A 112 -3.99 3.26 3.85
N GLY A 113 -2.86 3.03 3.18
CA GLY A 113 -2.19 1.73 3.14
C GLY A 113 -1.70 1.26 4.52
N VAL A 114 -1.13 2.18 5.32
CA VAL A 114 -0.72 1.91 6.70
C VAL A 114 -1.93 1.57 7.58
N LEU A 115 -2.99 2.38 7.52
CA LEU A 115 -4.22 2.14 8.29
C LEU A 115 -4.85 0.79 7.94
N LEU A 116 -4.99 0.48 6.66
CA LEU A 116 -5.50 -0.82 6.20
C LEU A 116 -4.63 -1.97 6.68
N THR A 117 -3.31 -1.82 6.61
CA THR A 117 -2.36 -2.83 7.10
C THR A 117 -2.57 -3.10 8.60
N ILE A 118 -2.67 -2.04 9.41
CA ILE A 118 -2.91 -2.15 10.86
C ILE A 118 -4.24 -2.87 11.12
N CYS A 119 -5.32 -2.47 10.44
CA CYS A 119 -6.62 -3.12 10.55
C CYS A 119 -6.54 -4.61 10.20
N MET A 120 -5.86 -4.97 9.12
CA MET A 120 -5.66 -6.37 8.72
C MET A 120 -4.85 -7.15 9.76
N ILE A 121 -3.78 -6.58 10.32
CA ILE A 121 -2.99 -7.22 11.37
C ILE A 121 -3.84 -7.50 12.60
N ILE A 122 -4.58 -6.49 13.07
CA ILE A 122 -5.45 -6.59 14.24
C ILE A 122 -6.53 -7.66 14.00
N PHE A 123 -7.19 -7.63 12.85
CA PHE A 123 -8.20 -8.62 12.47
C PHE A 123 -7.62 -10.04 12.50
N ASN A 124 -6.49 -10.27 11.81
CA ASN A 124 -5.85 -11.58 11.78
C ASN A 124 -5.41 -12.05 13.17
N PHE A 125 -4.90 -11.15 14.01
CA PHE A 125 -4.50 -11.46 15.37
C PHE A 125 -5.69 -11.94 16.23
N PHE A 126 -6.81 -11.21 16.20
CA PHE A 126 -8.01 -11.58 16.96
C PHE A 126 -8.59 -12.91 16.49
N VAL A 127 -8.70 -13.12 15.18
CA VAL A 127 -9.27 -14.37 14.64
C VAL A 127 -8.36 -15.55 14.94
N HIS A 128 -7.04 -15.39 14.80
CA HIS A 128 -6.07 -16.45 15.11
C HIS A 128 -6.12 -16.84 16.60
N ARG A 129 -6.22 -15.85 17.50
CA ARG A 129 -6.41 -16.12 18.94
C ARG A 129 -7.69 -16.89 19.23
N ARG A 130 -8.81 -16.53 18.59
CA ARG A 130 -10.09 -17.24 18.78
C ARG A 130 -10.04 -18.67 18.27
N LEU A 131 -9.42 -18.91 17.11
CA LEU A 131 -9.25 -20.25 16.56
C LEU A 131 -8.38 -21.14 17.47
N LYS A 132 -7.27 -20.60 18.00
CA LYS A 132 -6.41 -21.35 18.93
C LYS A 132 -7.16 -21.77 20.20
N LYS A 133 -8.01 -20.89 20.75
CA LYS A 133 -8.82 -21.20 21.93
C LYS A 133 -9.85 -22.31 21.68
N ARG A 134 -10.45 -22.37 20.49
CA ARG A 134 -11.42 -23.43 20.15
C ARG A 134 -10.76 -24.80 20.05
N VAL A 135 -9.61 -24.89 19.38
CA VAL A 135 -8.86 -26.15 19.28
C VAL A 135 -8.46 -26.69 20.65
N LEU A 136 -8.08 -25.83 21.59
CA LEU A 136 -7.74 -26.22 22.97
C LEU A 136 -8.95 -26.59 23.84
N ALA A 137 -10.17 -26.26 23.42
CA ALA A 137 -11.40 -26.59 24.14
C ALA A 137 -12.08 -27.87 23.61
N GLU A 138 -11.69 -28.30 22.40
CA GLU A 138 -12.23 -29.47 21.70
C GLU A 138 -11.30 -30.70 21.75
N GLY A 139 -10.08 -30.56 22.28
CA GLY A 139 -9.09 -31.65 22.44
C GLY A 139 -8.65 -31.78 23.88
#